data_AF-A0A9E0ZYS3-F1
#
_entry.id   AF-A0A9E0ZYS3-F1
#
_cell.length_a   1.000
_cell.length_b   1.000
_cell.length_c   1.000
_cell.angle_alpha   90.00
_cell.angle_beta   90.00
_cell.angle_gamma   90.00
#
_symmetry.space_group_name_H-M   'P 1'
#
loop_
_entity.id
_entity.type
_entity.pdbx_description
1 polymer ?
#
loop_
_entity_poly.entity_id
_entity_poly.type
_entity_poly.pdbx_seq_one_letter_code
_entity_poly.pdbx_strand_id
1 'polypeptide(L)' 'MGAEYYLKNDDLREYFISLPPIVQDQIAVSGAEICTLGELMQIAEHFKAELRLEREMNKSLSS' A
#
# COMPACT_ATOMS: atom_id res chain seq x y z
N MET A 1 6.90 -5.46 -9.38
CA MET A 1 5.68 -6.05 -9.99
C MET A 1 4.63 -4.95 -10.12
N GLY A 2 3.93 -4.82 -11.25
CA GLY A 2 2.89 -3.79 -11.41
C GLY A 2 1.56 -4.16 -10.76
N ALA A 3 0.64 -3.19 -10.65
CA ALA A 3 -0.69 -3.38 -10.05
C ALA A 3 -1.48 -4.58 -10.66
N GLU A 4 -1.26 -4.86 -11.94
CA GLU A 4 -1.85 -5.99 -12.65
C GLU A 4 -1.57 -7.36 -12.00
N TYR A 5 -0.42 -7.52 -11.35
CA TYR A 5 -0.07 -8.78 -10.67
C TYR A 5 -1.05 -9.08 -9.53
N TYR A 6 -1.29 -8.10 -8.67
CA TYR A 6 -2.22 -8.23 -7.54
C TYR A 6 -3.66 -8.39 -8.02
N LEU A 7 -4.04 -7.73 -9.12
CA LEU A 7 -5.36 -7.89 -9.71
C LEU A 7 -5.58 -9.25 -10.37
N LYS A 8 -4.53 -9.95 -10.81
CA LYS A 8 -4.65 -11.29 -11.41
C LYS A 8 -4.57 -12.42 -10.38
N ASN A 9 -3.99 -12.17 -9.21
CA ASN A 9 -3.89 -13.16 -8.13
C ASN A 9 -5.14 -13.10 -7.21
N ASP A 10 -6.02 -14.09 -7.27
CA ASP A 10 -7.26 -14.13 -6.46
C ASP A 10 -7.00 -14.01 -4.94
N ASP A 11 -5.92 -14.60 -4.43
CA ASP A 11 -5.58 -14.57 -3.00
C ASP A 11 -5.17 -13.18 -2.50
N LEU A 12 -4.64 -12.34 -3.41
CA LEU A 12 -4.16 -10.99 -3.09
C LEU A 12 -5.16 -9.91 -3.52
N ARG A 13 -5.97 -10.19 -4.55
CA ARG A 13 -6.84 -9.23 -5.23
C ARG A 13 -7.80 -8.57 -4.28
N GLU A 14 -8.56 -9.35 -3.52
CA GLU A 14 -9.61 -8.84 -2.64
C GLU A 14 -9.05 -7.84 -1.61
N TYR A 15 -7.92 -8.18 -1.00
CA TYR A 15 -7.27 -7.26 -0.07
C TYR A 15 -6.67 -6.05 -0.79
N PHE A 16 -5.97 -6.26 -1.91
CA PHE A 16 -5.34 -5.18 -2.67
C PHE A 16 -6.34 -4.11 -3.11
N ILE A 17 -7.50 -4.49 -3.65
CA ILE A 17 -8.54 -3.54 -4.09
C ILE A 17 -9.20 -2.81 -2.93
N SER A 18 -9.17 -3.37 -1.72
CA SER A 18 -9.71 -2.73 -0.51
C SER A 18 -8.82 -1.60 0.02
N LEU A 19 -7.56 -1.54 -0.42
CA LEU A 19 -6.61 -0.53 0.03
C LEU A 19 -6.92 0.85 -0.58
N PRO A 20 -6.55 1.94 0.10
CA PRO A 20 -6.63 3.28 -0.49
C PRO A 20 -5.86 3.34 -1.82
N PRO A 21 -6.33 4.08 -2.85
CA PRO A 21 -5.66 4.15 -4.16
C PRO A 21 -4.19 4.56 -4.08
N ILE A 22 -3.86 5.49 -3.18
CA ILE A 22 -2.47 5.93 -2.95
C ILE A 22 -1.58 4.80 -2.40
N VAL A 23 -2.12 3.91 -1.57
CA VAL A 23 -1.40 2.75 -1.04
C VAL A 23 -1.24 1.69 -2.12
N GLN A 24 -2.26 1.47 -2.97
CA GLN A 24 -2.15 0.57 -4.11
C GLN A 24 -1.04 1.00 -5.07
N ASP A 25 -0.96 2.30 -5.36
CA ASP A 25 0.09 2.88 -6.19
C ASP A 25 1.48 2.69 -5.57
N GLN A 26 1.65 3.06 -4.29
CA GLN A 26 2.89 2.86 -3.54
C GLN A 26 3.35 1.40 -3.56
N ILE A 27 2.44 0.44 -3.35
CA ILE A 27 2.77 -0.99 -3.42
C ILE A 27 3.20 -1.38 -4.84
N ALA A 28 2.50 -0.92 -5.87
CA ALA A 28 2.83 -1.24 -7.26
C ALA A 28 4.19 -0.66 -7.69
N VAL A 29 4.56 0.53 -7.22
CA VAL A 29 5.84 1.16 -7.56
C VAL A 29 6.99 0.76 -6.62
N SER A 30 6.68 0.22 -5.43
CA SER A 30 7.69 -0.19 -4.42
C SER A 30 8.70 -1.22 -4.94
N GLY A 31 8.31 -2.01 -5.94
CA GLY A 31 9.11 -3.14 -6.43
C GLY A 31 9.17 -4.33 -5.47
N ALA A 32 8.46 -4.30 -4.34
CA ALA A 32 8.46 -5.39 -3.37
C ALA A 32 7.96 -6.70 -3.99
N GLU A 33 8.66 -7.79 -3.68
CA GLU A 33 8.29 -9.14 -4.09
C GLU A 33 7.30 -9.72 -3.07
N ILE A 34 6.01 -9.52 -3.32
CA ILE A 34 4.94 -9.94 -2.43
C ILE A 34 4.35 -11.24 -2.96
N CYS A 35 4.55 -12.33 -2.22
CA CYS A 35 4.10 -13.67 -2.62
C CYS A 35 2.88 -14.12 -1.83
N THR A 36 2.62 -13.51 -0.68
CA THR A 36 1.56 -13.92 0.25
C THR A 36 0.69 -12.75 0.69
N LEU A 37 -0.53 -13.08 1.12
CA LEU A 37 -1.45 -12.09 1.69
C LEU A 37 -0.85 -11.44 2.95
N GLY A 38 -0.14 -12.20 3.78
CA GLY A 38 0.51 -11.66 4.99
C GLY A 38 1.59 -10.63 4.69
N GLU A 39 2.38 -10.81 3.63
CA GLU A 39 3.34 -9.82 3.16
C GLU A 39 2.63 -8.57 2.63
N LEU A 40 1.54 -8.75 1.87
CA LEU A 40 0.74 -7.65 1.35
C LEU A 40 0.12 -6.80 2.47
N MET A 41 -0.39 -7.44 3.52
CA MET A 41 -0.95 -6.75 4.69
C MET A 41 0.12 -5.93 5.42
N GLN A 42 1.31 -6.50 5.63
CA GLN A 42 2.40 -5.81 6.32
C GLN A 42 2.87 -4.57 5.56
N ILE A 43 3.09 -4.69 4.25
CA ILE A 43 3.53 -3.54 3.45
C ILE A 43 2.45 -2.47 3.35
N ALA A 44 1.18 -2.88 3.26
CA ALA A 44 0.06 -1.95 3.21
C ALA A 44 -0.08 -1.16 4.51
N GLU A 45 0.10 -1.80 5.66
CA GLU A 45 0.09 -1.11 6.96
C GLU A 45 1.27 -0.15 7.09
N HIS A 46 2.45 -0.52 6.59
CA HIS A 46 3.61 0.38 6.57
C HIS A 46 3.31 1.68 5.81
N PHE A 47 2.82 1.58 4.57
CA PHE A 47 2.47 2.75 3.75
C PHE A 47 1.33 3.58 4.33
N LYS A 48 0.31 2.95 4.93
CA LYS A 48 -0.74 3.69 5.65
C LYS A 48 -0.18 4.48 6.84
N ALA A 49 0.82 3.94 7.54
CA ALA A 49 1.45 4.63 8.66
C ALA A 49 2.28 5.82 8.18
N GLU A 50 3.06 5.66 7.10
CA GLU A 50 3.81 6.78 6.49
C GLU A 50 2.87 7.92 6.07
N LEU A 51 1.76 7.61 5.38
CA LEU A 51 0.77 8.61 4.98
C LEU A 51 0.13 9.35 6.17
N ARG A 52 0.00 8.69 7.33
CA ARG A 52 -0.48 9.35 8.56
C ARG A 52 0.57 10.32 9.08
N LEU A 53 1.82 9.88 9.18
CA LEU A 53 2.94 10.69 9.64
C LEU A 53 3.15 11.93 8.76
N GLU A 54 3.14 11.77 7.44
CA GLU A 54 3.26 12.88 6.50
C GLU A 54 2.16 13.92 6.69
N ARG A 55 0.90 13.48 6.90
CA ARG A 55 -0.23 14.39 7.16
C ARG A 55 -0.08 15.16 8.47
N GLU A 56 0.44 14.52 9.52
CA GLU A 56 0.67 15.16 10.81
C GLU A 56 1.83 16.17 10.77
N MET A 57 2.91 15.82 10.07
CA MET A 57 4.05 16.73 9.84
C MET A 57 3.63 17.94 9.02
N ASN A 58 2.89 17.74 7.93
CA ASN A 58 2.41 18.84 7.07
C ASN A 58 1.46 19.79 7.82
N LYS A 59 0.65 19.26 8.74
CA LYS A 59 -0.22 20.07 9.61
C LYS A 59 0.59 20.90 10.61
N SER A 60 1.65 20.33 11.16
CA SER A 60 2.52 21.00 12.14
C SER A 60 3.38 22.11 11.53
N LEU A 61 3.75 22.00 10.25
CA LEU A 61 4.51 23.02 9.50
C LEU A 61 3.62 24.16 8.97
N SER A 62 2.31 23.94 8.88
CA SER A 62 1.33 24.92 8.40
C SER A 62 0.60 25.67 9.52
N SER A 63 1.01 25.47 10.79
CA SER A 63 0.42 26.10 11.99
C SER A 63 1.28 27.22 12.52
#